data_AF-A0A517TEB5-F1
#
_entry.id   AF-A0A517TEB5-F1
#
_cell.length_a   1.000
_cell.length_b   1.000
_cell.length_c   1.000
_cell.angle_alpha   90.00
_cell.angle_beta   90.00
_cell.angle_gamma   90.00
#
_symmetry.space_group_name_H-M   'P 1'
#
loop_
_entity.id
_entity.type
_entity.pdbx_description
1 polymer ?
#
loop_
_entity_poly.entity_id
_entity_poly.type
_entity_poly.pdbx_seq_one_letter_code
_entity_poly.pdbx_strand_id
1 'polypeptide(L)'
;MGGFGISDPDDFLFVNDIQLVKQHTSYASVTFDDDAVADFFDEQVDRGLMPAQFGRIWMHTHPSNSALPSPIDEATFARVFGRTDWAVMFILAQEGQTYARLRYRSGPAGEFRIRTTVDYSVPFESSRHPEWEDEYLANVLPAQQGFTGDFGDDSDLLEDEDWEDMDWIQWDNYMERISS
;
A
#
# COMPACT_ATOMS: atom_id res chain seq x y z
N MET A 1 0.61 1.04 -8.18
CA MET A 1 1.01 2.19 -7.33
C MET A 1 0.35 2.05 -5.97
N GLY A 2 0.78 2.82 -4.97
CA GLY A 2 0.22 2.84 -3.62
C GLY A 2 0.14 4.26 -3.07
N GLY A 3 -0.75 4.49 -2.10
CA GLY A 3 -0.92 5.77 -1.43
C GLY A 3 -1.52 5.60 -0.04
N PHE A 4 -1.50 6.68 0.72
CA PHE A 4 -2.09 6.77 2.05
C PHE A 4 -3.47 7.40 1.98
N GLY A 5 -4.47 6.72 2.53
CA GLY A 5 -5.81 7.29 2.70
C GLY A 5 -5.83 8.23 3.91
N ILE A 6 -6.33 9.44 3.70
CA ILE A 6 -6.54 10.45 4.73
C ILE A 6 -8.01 10.44 5.13
N SER A 7 -8.29 10.12 6.38
CA SER A 7 -9.64 9.97 6.90
C SER A 7 -10.16 11.21 7.62
N ASP A 8 -11.48 11.24 7.72
CA ASP A 8 -12.19 12.12 8.63
C ASP A 8 -11.76 11.89 10.10
N PRO A 9 -11.70 12.94 10.94
CA PRO A 9 -11.37 12.79 12.36
C PRO A 9 -12.48 12.13 13.18
N ASP A 10 -13.74 12.21 12.74
CA ASP A 10 -14.90 11.65 13.44
C ASP A 10 -15.28 10.25 12.92
N ASP A 11 -14.85 9.88 11.71
CA ASP A 11 -14.95 8.54 11.15
C ASP A 11 -13.66 8.12 10.43
N PHE A 12 -12.83 7.34 11.12
CA PHE A 12 -11.54 6.89 10.58
C PHE A 12 -11.65 5.93 9.38
N LEU A 13 -12.84 5.39 9.07
CA LEU A 13 -13.04 4.59 7.86
C LEU A 13 -13.62 5.40 6.70
N PHE A 14 -13.94 6.68 6.94
CA PHE A 14 -14.36 7.61 5.91
C PHE A 14 -13.16 8.35 5.33
N VAL A 15 -12.66 7.87 4.18
CA VAL A 15 -11.50 8.44 3.48
C VAL A 15 -11.95 9.60 2.60
N ASN A 16 -11.40 10.78 2.86
CA ASN A 16 -11.72 12.02 2.13
C ASN A 16 -10.68 12.38 1.09
N ASP A 17 -9.44 11.90 1.26
CA ASP A 17 -8.34 12.22 0.36
C ASP A 17 -7.36 11.03 0.28
N ILE A 18 -6.57 10.99 -0.79
CA ILE A 18 -5.48 10.03 -0.97
C ILE A 18 -4.24 10.79 -1.37
N GLN A 19 -3.13 10.52 -0.69
CA GLN A 19 -1.83 11.12 -1.03
C GLN A 19 -0.83 10.03 -1.40
N LEU A 20 -0.18 10.22 -2.55
CA LEU A 20 0.96 9.46 -3.00
C LEU A 20 2.21 10.02 -2.35
N VAL A 21 3.07 9.09 -1.90
CA VAL A 21 4.46 9.40 -1.57
C VAL A 21 5.35 8.86 -2.67
N LYS A 22 6.56 9.42 -2.76
CA LYS A 22 7.56 8.93 -3.71
C LYS A 22 7.76 7.43 -3.54
N GLN A 23 7.74 6.73 -4.65
CA GLN A 23 7.68 5.28 -4.67
C GLN A 23 8.27 4.72 -5.96
N HIS A 24 8.81 3.52 -5.86
CA HIS A 24 9.28 2.72 -6.97
C HIS A 24 8.30 1.59 -7.22
N THR A 25 7.81 1.50 -8.46
CA THR A 25 6.76 0.54 -8.83
C THR A 25 7.22 -0.38 -9.96
N SER A 26 6.86 -1.65 -9.81
CA SER A 26 6.89 -2.64 -10.90
C SER A 26 5.45 -3.06 -11.22
N TYR A 27 5.29 -4.04 -12.13
CA TYR A 27 3.99 -4.65 -12.38
C TYR A 27 3.40 -5.35 -11.14
N ALA A 28 4.25 -5.82 -10.22
CA ALA A 28 3.86 -6.69 -9.12
C ALA A 28 4.24 -6.16 -7.72
N SER A 29 4.88 -4.99 -7.63
CA SER A 29 5.35 -4.45 -6.35
C SER A 29 5.33 -2.92 -6.31
N VAL A 30 5.22 -2.40 -5.10
CA VAL A 30 5.34 -0.98 -4.76
C VAL A 30 6.27 -0.89 -3.56
N THR A 31 7.31 -0.06 -3.66
CA THR A 31 8.22 0.26 -2.57
C THR A 31 8.20 1.76 -2.33
N PHE A 32 7.80 2.18 -1.13
CA PHE A 32 7.84 3.59 -0.75
C PHE A 32 9.27 4.03 -0.41
N ASP A 33 9.59 5.28 -0.75
CA ASP A 33 10.81 5.96 -0.34
C ASP A 33 10.64 6.38 1.14
N ASP A 34 11.51 5.91 2.02
CA ASP A 34 11.36 6.08 3.48
C ASP A 34 11.46 7.56 3.90
N ASP A 35 12.30 8.35 3.23
CA ASP A 35 12.40 9.79 3.49
C ASP A 35 11.10 10.48 3.08
N ALA A 36 10.52 10.11 1.94
CA ALA A 36 9.24 10.66 1.50
C ALA A 36 8.06 10.25 2.40
N VAL A 37 8.11 9.07 3.02
CA VAL A 37 7.13 8.67 4.04
C VAL A 37 7.31 9.50 5.31
N ALA A 38 8.55 9.75 5.74
CA ALA A 38 8.82 10.59 6.91
C ALA A 38 8.34 12.04 6.69
N ASP A 39 8.68 12.62 5.54
CA ASP A 39 8.24 13.96 5.13
C ASP A 39 6.70 14.05 5.11
N PHE A 40 6.02 13.05 4.55
CA PHE A 40 4.56 12.97 4.58
C PHE A 40 4.02 12.98 6.01
N PHE A 41 4.61 12.22 6.94
CA PHE A 41 4.16 12.20 8.32
C PHE A 41 4.32 13.56 9.01
N ASP A 42 5.46 14.21 8.81
CA ASP A 42 5.74 15.53 9.39
C ASP A 42 4.80 16.60 8.81
N GLU A 43 4.63 16.64 7.48
CA GLU A 43 3.71 17.56 6.80
C GLU A 43 2.27 17.39 7.30
N GLN A 44 1.83 16.16 7.54
CA GLN A 44 0.47 15.91 8.01
C GLN A 44 0.26 16.31 9.47
N VAL A 45 1.28 16.15 10.32
CA VAL A 45 1.26 16.65 11.69
C VAL A 45 1.25 18.19 11.72
N ASP A 46 2.03 18.84 10.86
CA ASP A 46 2.04 20.30 10.72
C ASP A 46 0.68 20.85 10.25
N ARG A 47 -0.05 20.09 9.43
CA ARG A 47 -1.46 20.36 9.06
C ARG A 47 -2.46 20.11 10.20
N GLY A 48 -2.00 19.63 11.35
CA GLY A 48 -2.80 19.37 12.54
C GLY A 48 -3.54 18.03 12.52
N LEU A 49 -3.20 17.11 11.61
CA LEU A 49 -3.82 15.79 11.57
C LEU A 49 -3.15 14.83 12.57
N MET A 50 -3.93 13.88 13.06
CA MET A 50 -3.42 12.79 13.89
C MET A 50 -2.91 11.64 13.01
N PRO A 51 -1.85 10.90 13.41
CA PRO A 51 -1.40 9.71 12.67
C PRO A 51 -2.47 8.65 12.46
N ALA A 52 -3.51 8.63 13.31
CA ALA A 52 -4.68 7.77 13.12
C ALA A 52 -5.48 8.11 11.84
N GLN A 53 -5.43 9.36 11.37
CA GLN A 53 -6.18 9.81 10.20
C GLN A 53 -5.46 9.50 8.88
N PHE A 54 -4.13 9.58 8.84
CA PHE A 54 -3.38 9.52 7.58
C PHE A 54 -2.40 8.33 7.49
N GLY A 55 -2.00 7.73 8.62
CA GLY A 55 -0.97 6.70 8.66
C GLY A 55 -1.53 5.26 8.81
N ARG A 56 -2.83 5.05 8.59
CA ARG A 56 -3.51 3.77 8.91
C ARG A 56 -4.13 3.06 7.72
N ILE A 57 -4.36 3.75 6.62
CA ILE A 57 -5.05 3.20 5.45
C ILE A 57 -4.08 3.20 4.29
N TRP A 58 -3.70 2.00 3.84
CA TRP A 58 -2.89 1.83 2.65
C TRP A 58 -3.78 1.42 1.48
N MET A 59 -3.74 2.21 0.41
CA MET A 59 -4.53 2.00 -0.80
C MET A 59 -3.57 1.72 -1.95
N HIS A 60 -3.69 0.58 -2.63
CA HIS A 60 -2.86 0.27 -3.79
C HIS A 60 -3.65 -0.31 -4.95
N THR A 61 -3.08 -0.26 -6.15
CA THR A 61 -3.73 -0.72 -7.38
C THR A 61 -3.10 -1.98 -7.93
N HIS A 62 -3.96 -2.87 -8.41
CA HIS A 62 -3.55 -4.02 -9.21
C HIS A 62 -3.82 -3.74 -10.69
N PRO A 63 -2.82 -3.92 -11.57
CA PRO A 63 -3.01 -3.78 -13.00
C PRO A 63 -3.80 -4.96 -13.62
N SER A 64 -4.08 -6.02 -12.85
CA SER A 64 -4.90 -7.17 -13.27
C SER A 64 -6.37 -7.01 -12.87
N ASN A 65 -7.19 -8.01 -13.18
CA ASN A 65 -8.61 -8.06 -12.83
C ASN A 65 -8.89 -8.67 -11.44
N SER A 66 -7.87 -8.83 -10.59
CA SER A 66 -8.02 -9.40 -9.25
C SER A 66 -7.63 -8.37 -8.19
N ALA A 67 -8.59 -8.05 -7.31
CA ALA A 67 -8.36 -7.22 -6.14
C ALA A 67 -7.88 -8.03 -4.92
N LEU A 68 -7.65 -9.35 -5.03
CA LEU A 68 -7.16 -10.13 -3.90
C LEU A 68 -5.69 -9.80 -3.60
N PRO A 69 -5.30 -9.72 -2.31
CA PRO A 69 -3.92 -9.45 -1.93
C PRO A 69 -3.00 -10.58 -2.39
N SER A 70 -1.83 -10.21 -2.90
CA SER A 70 -0.73 -11.13 -3.19
C SER A 70 0.11 -11.40 -1.92
N PRO A 71 0.99 -12.42 -1.93
CA PRO A 71 1.94 -12.64 -0.84
C PRO A 71 2.83 -11.42 -0.54
N ILE A 72 3.16 -10.63 -1.56
CA ILE A 72 3.97 -9.41 -1.42
C ILE A 72 3.16 -8.32 -0.68
N ASP A 73 1.87 -8.18 -0.98
CA ASP A 73 1.00 -7.22 -0.30
C ASP A 73 0.83 -7.59 1.18
N GLU A 74 0.68 -8.89 1.46
CA GLU A 74 0.60 -9.42 2.83
C GLU A 74 1.88 -9.15 3.63
N ALA A 75 3.05 -9.46 3.05
CA ALA A 75 4.34 -9.21 3.69
C ALA A 75 4.57 -7.71 3.93
N THR A 76 4.25 -6.86 2.95
CA THR A 76 4.35 -5.40 3.07
C THR A 76 3.43 -4.87 4.17
N PHE A 77 2.18 -5.32 4.20
CA PHE A 77 1.22 -4.88 5.21
C PHE A 77 1.57 -5.36 6.62
N ALA A 78 2.11 -6.58 6.75
CA ALA A 78 2.62 -7.10 8.01
C ALA A 78 3.84 -6.32 8.50
N ARG A 79 4.79 -5.99 7.60
CA ARG A 79 6.01 -5.25 7.94
C ARG A 79 5.72 -3.80 8.33
N VAL A 80 5.00 -3.07 7.48
CA VAL A 80 4.80 -1.61 7.61
C VAL A 80 3.74 -1.29 8.65
N PHE A 81 2.59 -1.96 8.59
CA PHE A 81 1.47 -1.65 9.47
C PHE A 81 1.39 -2.59 10.67
N GLY A 82 2.22 -3.64 10.73
CA GLY A 82 2.20 -4.71 11.75
C GLY A 82 1.97 -4.27 13.17
N ARG A 83 2.59 -3.15 13.53
CA ARG A 83 2.69 -2.64 14.90
C ARG A 83 1.60 -1.63 15.26
N THR A 84 0.74 -1.25 14.32
CA THR A 84 -0.35 -0.29 14.55
C THR A 84 -1.52 -0.93 15.30
N ASP A 85 -2.27 -0.12 16.04
CA ASP A 85 -3.48 -0.58 16.75
C ASP A 85 -4.57 -1.03 15.80
N TRP A 86 -4.64 -0.40 14.63
CA TRP A 86 -5.47 -0.78 13.51
C TRP A 86 -4.84 -0.34 12.20
N ALA A 87 -5.17 -1.01 11.11
CA ALA A 87 -4.81 -0.60 9.76
C ALA A 87 -5.76 -1.21 8.73
N VAL A 88 -5.92 -0.54 7.60
CA VAL A 88 -6.70 -1.02 6.46
C VAL A 88 -5.77 -1.22 5.28
N MET A 89 -5.86 -2.40 4.66
CA MET A 89 -5.37 -2.63 3.31
C MET A 89 -6.56 -2.49 2.36
N PHE A 90 -6.44 -1.61 1.38
CA PHE A 90 -7.42 -1.43 0.31
C PHE A 90 -6.74 -1.66 -1.05
N ILE A 91 -7.39 -2.45 -1.89
CA ILE A 91 -6.91 -2.77 -3.24
C ILE A 91 -7.98 -2.38 -4.25
N LEU A 92 -7.58 -1.63 -5.27
CA LEU A 92 -8.38 -1.35 -6.45
C LEU A 92 -7.77 -2.05 -7.65
N ALA A 93 -8.50 -3.00 -8.22
CA ALA A 93 -8.12 -3.67 -9.45
C ALA A 93 -8.89 -3.09 -10.65
N GLN A 94 -8.56 -3.57 -11.85
CA GLN A 94 -9.28 -3.19 -13.06
C GLN A 94 -10.80 -3.46 -12.93
N GLU A 95 -11.58 -2.74 -13.74
CA GLU A 95 -13.05 -2.82 -13.76
C GLU A 95 -13.72 -2.45 -12.41
N GLY A 96 -13.00 -1.80 -11.50
CA GLY A 96 -13.54 -1.33 -10.23
C GLY A 96 -13.68 -2.44 -9.17
N GLN A 97 -13.04 -3.60 -9.35
CA GLN A 97 -13.00 -4.60 -8.29
C GLN A 97 -12.23 -4.07 -7.09
N THR A 98 -12.80 -4.28 -5.90
CA THR A 98 -12.19 -3.81 -4.65
C THR A 98 -12.07 -4.90 -3.61
N TYR A 99 -11.00 -4.78 -2.83
CA TYR A 99 -10.76 -5.53 -1.62
C TYR A 99 -10.42 -4.56 -0.51
N ALA A 100 -10.98 -4.79 0.67
CA ALA A 100 -10.61 -4.04 1.86
C ALA A 100 -10.61 -4.96 3.06
N ARG A 101 -9.51 -4.95 3.81
CA ARG A 101 -9.38 -5.69 5.06
C ARG A 101 -8.95 -4.75 6.17
N LEU A 102 -9.74 -4.73 7.24
CA LEU A 102 -9.38 -4.09 8.49
C LEU A 102 -8.66 -5.13 9.36
N ARG A 103 -7.48 -4.77 9.85
CA ARG A 103 -6.78 -5.48 10.94
C ARG A 103 -6.76 -4.59 12.16
N TYR A 104 -6.97 -5.17 13.33
CA TYR A 104 -6.84 -4.47 14.61
C TYR A 104 -6.11 -5.34 15.64
N ARG A 105 -5.41 -4.68 16.56
CA ARG A 105 -4.60 -5.29 17.61
C ARG A 105 -5.15 -5.01 19.01
N SER A 106 -6.13 -4.11 19.15
CA SER A 106 -6.78 -3.83 20.42
C SER A 106 -7.71 -4.98 20.85
N GLY A 107 -7.46 -5.56 22.02
CA GLY A 107 -8.22 -6.74 22.51
C GLY A 107 -7.77 -8.05 21.84
N PRO A 108 -8.66 -9.03 21.60
CA PRO A 108 -8.32 -10.18 20.78
C PRO A 108 -8.07 -9.69 19.36
N ALA A 109 -6.80 -9.59 19.00
CA ALA A 109 -6.37 -9.17 17.67
C ALA A 109 -7.11 -9.97 16.59
N GLY A 110 -7.49 -9.30 15.52
CA GLY A 110 -8.31 -9.90 14.49
C GLY A 110 -8.24 -9.14 13.17
N GLU A 111 -8.75 -9.80 12.13
CA GLU A 111 -8.90 -9.22 10.81
C GLU A 111 -10.21 -9.65 10.18
N PHE A 112 -10.84 -8.74 9.43
CA PHE A 112 -12.03 -9.07 8.66
C PHE A 112 -12.15 -8.18 7.42
N ARG A 113 -12.80 -8.74 6.40
CA ARG A 113 -13.11 -8.01 5.17
C ARG A 113 -14.21 -6.98 5.46
N ILE A 114 -13.98 -5.75 5.04
CA ILE A 114 -14.97 -4.67 5.13
C ILE A 114 -15.55 -4.38 3.75
N ARG A 115 -16.79 -3.88 3.72
CA ARG A 115 -17.41 -3.40 2.48
C ARG A 115 -16.91 -2.00 2.18
N THR A 116 -16.76 -1.72 0.90
CA THR A 116 -16.32 -0.43 0.37
C THR A 116 -17.45 0.15 -0.48
N THR A 117 -17.69 1.44 -0.32
CA THR A 117 -18.62 2.19 -1.16
C THR A 117 -18.07 3.59 -1.32
N VAL A 118 -18.35 4.20 -2.46
CA VAL A 118 -18.16 5.65 -2.63
C VAL A 118 -19.40 6.33 -2.05
N ASP A 119 -19.19 7.29 -1.15
CA ASP A 119 -20.28 8.11 -0.62
C ASP A 119 -20.47 9.36 -1.50
N TYR A 120 -21.55 9.35 -2.29
CA TYR A 120 -21.92 10.49 -3.14
C TYR A 120 -22.81 11.53 -2.43
N SER A 121 -23.08 11.38 -1.13
CA SER A 121 -23.89 12.32 -0.36
C SER A 121 -23.11 13.57 0.06
N VAL A 122 -21.78 13.49 0.06
CA VAL A 122 -20.88 14.60 0.41
C VAL A 122 -20.59 15.44 -0.84
N PRO A 123 -20.73 16.77 -0.79
CA PRO A 123 -20.39 17.62 -1.93
C PRO A 123 -18.88 17.59 -2.19
N PHE A 124 -18.51 17.37 -3.44
CA PHE A 124 -17.14 17.59 -3.93
C PHE A 124 -17.18 18.62 -5.06
N GLU A 125 -16.23 19.55 -5.08
CA GLU A 125 -16.26 20.67 -6.03
C GLU A 125 -16.11 20.21 -7.48
N SER A 126 -15.10 19.38 -7.75
CA SER A 126 -14.84 18.70 -9.03
C SER A 126 -13.62 17.79 -8.93
N SER A 127 -13.40 16.93 -9.93
CA SER A 127 -12.18 16.13 -10.06
C SER A 127 -10.99 17.02 -10.46
N ARG A 128 -9.90 16.97 -9.67
CA ARG A 128 -8.68 17.77 -9.88
C ARG A 128 -7.64 16.99 -10.68
N HIS A 129 -8.03 16.50 -11.86
CA HIS A 129 -7.18 15.64 -12.68
C HIS A 129 -5.76 16.17 -12.95
N PRO A 130 -5.55 17.48 -13.24
CA PRO A 130 -4.20 17.99 -13.44
C PRO A 130 -3.31 17.88 -12.19
N GLU A 131 -3.87 18.17 -11.01
CA GLU A 131 -3.14 18.06 -9.74
C GLU A 131 -2.76 16.60 -9.46
N TRP A 132 -3.67 15.67 -9.74
CA TRP A 132 -3.41 14.24 -9.59
C TRP A 132 -2.38 13.71 -10.59
N GLU A 133 -2.35 14.23 -11.81
CA GLU A 133 -1.33 13.86 -12.80
C GLU A 133 0.05 14.36 -12.39
N ASP A 134 0.15 15.61 -11.92
CA ASP A 134 1.41 16.17 -11.42
C ASP A 134 1.93 15.37 -10.21
N GLU A 135 1.05 15.06 -9.25
CA GLU A 135 1.37 14.22 -8.09
C GLU A 135 1.83 12.82 -8.51
N TYR A 136 1.11 12.19 -9.45
CA TYR A 136 1.47 10.88 -9.97
C TYR A 136 2.85 10.88 -10.62
N LEU A 137 3.13 11.85 -11.50
CA LEU A 137 4.41 11.95 -12.20
C LEU A 137 5.57 12.26 -11.26
N ALA A 138 5.34 13.03 -10.19
CA ALA A 138 6.35 13.34 -9.20
C ALA A 138 6.69 12.15 -8.30
N ASN A 139 5.69 11.31 -7.99
CA ASN A 139 5.83 10.28 -6.95
C ASN A 139 5.98 8.87 -7.50
N VAL A 140 5.39 8.51 -8.64
CA VAL A 140 5.37 7.15 -9.16
C VAL A 140 6.51 6.94 -10.15
N LEU A 141 7.61 6.38 -9.64
CA LEU A 141 8.81 6.10 -10.43
C LEU A 141 8.84 4.61 -10.85
N PRO A 142 9.45 4.28 -11.99
CA PRO A 142 9.77 2.89 -12.32
C PRO A 142 10.67 2.27 -11.25
N ALA A 143 10.53 0.96 -11.04
CA ALA A 143 11.47 0.18 -10.24
C ALA A 143 12.90 0.45 -10.71
N GLN A 144 13.78 0.87 -9.80
CA GLN A 144 15.20 0.97 -10.10
C GLN A 144 15.73 -0.44 -10.38
N GLN A 145 16.33 -0.64 -11.55
CA GLN A 145 17.16 -1.81 -11.76
C GLN A 145 18.46 -1.61 -10.98
N GLY A 146 18.61 -2.34 -9.87
CA GLY A 146 19.83 -2.38 -9.08
C GLY A 146 19.82 -1.51 -7.83
N PHE A 147 19.02 -1.88 -6.83
CA PHE A 147 19.30 -1.54 -5.43
C PHE A 147 19.10 -2.79 -4.56
N THR A 148 20.10 -3.67 -4.57
CA THR A 148 20.47 -4.45 -3.37
C THR A 148 21.23 -3.48 -2.46
N GLY A 149 20.48 -2.64 -1.74
CA GLY A 149 21.01 -1.66 -0.82
C GLY A 149 20.98 -2.20 0.60
N ASP A 150 22.13 -2.72 1.02
CA ASP A 150 22.57 -3.00 2.39
C ASP A 150 21.89 -2.10 3.44
N PHE A 151 20.95 -2.67 4.22
CA PHE A 151 20.45 -2.07 5.45
C PHE A 151 21.21 -2.70 6.60
N GLY A 152 21.97 -1.85 7.29
CA GLY A 152 22.83 -2.20 8.41
C GLY A 152 22.23 -3.23 9.36
N ASP A 153 22.98 -4.32 9.46
CA ASP A 153 23.01 -5.36 10.47
C ASP A 153 22.61 -4.87 11.88
N ASP A 154 21.42 -5.28 12.32
CA ASP A 154 21.22 -5.71 13.71
C ASP A 154 20.01 -6.67 13.77
N SER A 155 20.17 -7.86 13.18
CA SER A 155 19.57 -9.09 13.72
C SER A 155 20.15 -10.32 13.02
N ASP A 156 21.22 -10.85 13.60
CA ASP A 156 21.42 -12.30 13.69
C ASP A 156 20.06 -12.98 13.93
N LEU A 157 19.82 -14.07 13.20
CA LEU A 157 18.63 -14.95 13.18
C LEU A 157 17.64 -14.70 12.04
N LEU A 158 18.07 -14.90 10.79
CA LEU A 158 17.40 -15.76 9.81
C LEU A 158 18.42 -16.11 8.70
N GLU A 159 19.38 -16.99 9.01
CA GLU A 159 20.07 -17.76 7.97
C GLU A 159 19.06 -18.77 7.38
N ASP A 160 19.15 -18.93 6.06
CA ASP A 160 18.62 -20.01 5.21
C ASP A 160 17.19 -19.87 4.67
N GLU A 161 17.04 -19.21 3.51
CA GLU A 161 16.87 -19.91 2.22
C GLU A 161 16.69 -18.91 1.06
N ASP A 162 17.69 -18.89 0.17
CA ASP A 162 17.80 -18.33 -1.19
C ASP A 162 16.50 -17.91 -1.91
N TRP A 163 16.12 -16.63 -1.81
CA TRP A 163 15.11 -16.01 -2.69
C TRP A 163 15.70 -15.08 -3.76
N GLU A 164 17.03 -14.90 -3.79
CA GLU A 164 17.69 -13.98 -4.74
C GLU A 164 18.15 -14.65 -6.05
N ASP A 165 17.93 -15.95 -6.24
CA ASP A 165 18.43 -16.72 -7.40
C ASP A 165 17.33 -17.35 -8.29
N MET A 166 16.09 -16.85 -8.25
CA MET A 166 15.07 -17.31 -9.21
C MET A 166 15.12 -16.50 -10.53
N ASP A 167 15.82 -17.07 -11.51
CA ASP A 167 15.78 -16.61 -12.91
C ASP A 167 14.35 -16.70 -13.49
N TRP A 168 13.97 -15.70 -14.28
CA TRP A 168 12.63 -15.44 -14.81
C TRP A 168 12.03 -16.63 -15.58
N ILE A 169 12.87 -17.51 -16.13
CA ILE A 169 12.45 -18.72 -16.84
C ILE A 169 11.80 -19.75 -15.89
N GLN A 170 12.13 -19.76 -14.60
CA GLN A 170 11.54 -20.70 -13.64
C GLN A 170 10.12 -20.32 -13.21
N TRP A 171 9.75 -19.03 -13.30
CA TRP A 171 8.39 -18.56 -12.99
C TRP A 171 7.36 -18.96 -14.06
N ASP A 172 7.71 -18.87 -15.34
CA ASP A 172 6.83 -19.30 -16.44
C ASP A 172 6.55 -20.81 -16.37
N ASN A 173 7.56 -21.61 -16.01
CA ASN A 173 7.42 -23.05 -15.82
C ASN A 173 6.55 -23.42 -14.60
N TYR A 174 6.56 -22.60 -13.53
CA TYR A 174 5.67 -22.80 -12.39
C TYR A 174 4.20 -22.52 -12.77
N MET A 175 3.96 -21.47 -13.56
CA MET A 175 2.62 -21.09 -14.04
C MET A 175 2.03 -22.10 -15.03
N GLU A 176 2.83 -22.71 -15.91
CA GLU A 176 2.36 -23.81 -16.77
C GLU A 176 2.01 -25.07 -15.98
N ARG A 177 2.72 -25.35 -14.88
CA ARG A 177 2.50 -26.56 -14.07
C ARG A 177 1.24 -26.51 -13.20
N ILE A 178 0.73 -25.32 -12.90
CA ILE A 178 -0.52 -25.13 -12.14
C ILE A 178 -1.75 -24.89 -13.02
N SER A 179 -1.55 -24.87 -14.34
CA SER A 179 -2.62 -24.71 -15.35
C SER A 179 -2.89 -25.99 -16.16
N SER A 180 -2.37 -27.15 -15.72
CA SER A 180 -2.77 -28.49 -16.17
C SER A 180 -3.47 -29.28 -15.06
#